data_AF-G8X9G5-F1
#
_entry.id   AF-G8X9G5-F1
#
_cell.length_a   1.000
_cell.length_b   1.000
_cell.length_c   1.000
_cell.angle_alpha   90.00
_cell.angle_beta   90.00
_cell.angle_gamma   90.00
#
_symmetry.space_group_name_H-M   'P 1'
#
loop_
_entity.id
_entity.type
_entity.pdbx_description
1 polymer ?
#
loop_
_entity_poly.entity_id
_entity_poly.type
_entity_poly.pdbx_seq_one_letter_code
_entity_poly.pdbx_strand_id
1 'polypeptide(L)'
;MKDTLNTENTSNDVKPKLNAVFITSYLPYGVKIYEQRYSLKYDLVGFCDDSIFAKDTLGEIFSFVPQYGIDKLILYPLSSLKENILVNGIEMNPIANLKLQGYNMNFDDEYTLEDFINGNFLNNSYGFIELLFEWHFDVFGLIEKGLAISKHDVK
;
A
#
# COMPACT_ATOMS: atom_id res chain seq x y z
N MET A 1 21.40 -31.04 -43.30
CA MET A 1 20.24 -30.71 -42.45
C MET A 1 20.65 -30.91 -41.00
N LYS A 2 20.90 -29.83 -40.27
CA LYS A 2 21.05 -29.84 -38.81
C LYS A 2 19.90 -28.98 -38.29
N ASP A 3 18.87 -29.64 -37.79
CA ASP A 3 17.76 -28.97 -37.14
C ASP A 3 18.27 -28.37 -35.82
N THR A 4 18.30 -27.05 -35.78
CA THR A 4 18.64 -26.31 -34.56
C THR A 4 17.32 -26.02 -33.86
N LEU A 5 17.01 -26.80 -32.83
CA LEU A 5 15.93 -26.52 -31.90
C LEU A 5 16.25 -25.22 -31.17
N ASN A 6 15.54 -24.14 -31.55
CA ASN A 6 15.43 -22.94 -30.74
C ASN A 6 14.67 -23.31 -29.45
N THR A 7 15.39 -23.46 -28.36
CA THR A 7 14.80 -23.41 -27.02
C THR A 7 14.39 -21.97 -26.73
N GLU A 8 13.12 -21.65 -26.93
CA GLU A 8 12.49 -20.48 -26.33
C GLU A 8 12.64 -20.59 -24.81
N ASN A 9 13.52 -19.76 -24.25
CA ASN A 9 13.52 -19.47 -22.82
C ASN A 9 12.21 -18.73 -22.49
N THR A 10 11.17 -19.48 -22.17
CA THR A 10 10.01 -18.96 -21.45
C THR A 10 10.44 -18.69 -20.01
N SER A 11 11.12 -17.56 -19.79
CA SER A 11 11.09 -16.95 -18.47
C SER A 11 9.63 -16.58 -18.22
N ASN A 12 8.90 -17.47 -17.55
CA ASN A 12 7.65 -17.14 -16.90
C ASN A 12 7.97 -16.07 -15.85
N ASP A 13 8.08 -14.82 -16.29
CA ASP A 13 8.07 -13.63 -15.44
C ASP A 13 6.66 -13.57 -14.85
N VAL A 14 6.45 -14.33 -13.78
CA VAL A 14 5.25 -14.24 -12.97
C VAL A 14 5.29 -12.86 -12.36
N LYS A 15 4.60 -11.90 -12.98
CA LYS A 15 4.42 -10.57 -12.41
C LYS A 15 3.96 -10.74 -10.96
N PRO A 16 4.63 -10.09 -9.99
CA PRO A 16 4.25 -10.21 -8.59
C PRO A 16 2.76 -9.83 -8.47
N LYS A 17 2.00 -10.64 -7.75
CA LYS A 17 0.57 -10.42 -7.50
C LYS A 17 0.41 -9.84 -6.11
N LEU A 18 -0.47 -8.86 -5.97
CA LEU A 18 -0.91 -8.36 -4.69
C LEU A 18 -1.61 -9.52 -3.94
N ASN A 19 -1.03 -9.97 -2.82
CA ASN A 19 -1.59 -11.04 -2.00
C ASN A 19 -2.67 -10.45 -1.07
N ALA A 20 -3.68 -11.28 -0.74
CA ALA A 20 -4.70 -11.01 0.27
C ALA A 20 -4.10 -10.36 1.54
N VAL A 21 -2.97 -10.87 2.05
CA VAL A 21 -2.31 -10.36 3.26
C VAL A 21 -2.00 -8.86 3.18
N PHE A 22 -1.56 -8.38 2.01
CA PHE A 22 -1.28 -6.95 1.83
C PHE A 22 -2.57 -6.15 1.85
N ILE A 23 -3.59 -6.60 1.11
CA ILE A 23 -4.89 -5.92 1.01
C ILE A 23 -5.59 -5.86 2.37
N THR A 24 -5.64 -6.98 3.09
CA THR A 24 -6.34 -7.09 4.37
C THR A 24 -5.70 -6.27 5.47
N SER A 25 -4.39 -5.98 5.38
CA SER A 25 -3.71 -5.12 6.37
C SER A 25 -4.22 -3.68 6.35
N TYR A 26 -4.77 -3.21 5.23
CA TYR A 26 -5.31 -1.86 5.08
C TYR A 26 -6.83 -1.76 5.27
N LEU A 27 -7.50 -2.88 5.56
CA LEU A 27 -8.92 -2.90 5.94
C LEU A 27 -9.04 -2.74 7.46
N PRO A 28 -10.03 -2.00 7.98
CA PRO A 28 -11.12 -1.30 7.27
C PRO A 28 -10.83 0.20 7.03
N TYR A 29 -9.56 0.60 6.93
CA TYR A 29 -9.14 2.00 7.10
C TYR A 29 -9.45 2.96 5.94
N GLY A 30 -10.27 2.55 4.97
CA GLY A 30 -10.68 3.40 3.85
C GLY A 30 -9.58 3.67 2.82
N VAL A 31 -8.59 2.76 2.70
CA VAL A 31 -7.58 2.87 1.65
C VAL A 31 -8.24 2.86 0.27
N LYS A 32 -7.68 3.63 -0.65
CA LYS A 32 -8.18 3.67 -2.03
C LYS A 32 -7.42 2.67 -2.90
N ILE A 33 -8.14 2.08 -3.85
CA ILE A 33 -7.56 1.31 -4.94
C ILE A 33 -7.68 2.10 -6.23
N TYR A 34 -6.69 1.94 -7.11
CA TYR A 34 -6.76 2.40 -8.48
C TYR A 34 -7.15 1.25 -9.39
N GLU A 35 -7.99 1.52 -10.38
CA GLU A 35 -8.33 0.62 -11.49
C GLU A 35 -7.80 1.29 -12.78
N GLN A 36 -6.81 0.67 -13.41
CA GLN A 36 -6.07 1.20 -14.55
C GLN A 36 -6.92 1.23 -15.83
N ARG A 37 -7.80 0.24 -16.06
CA ARG A 37 -8.56 0.11 -17.31
C ARG A 37 -9.43 1.34 -17.57
N TYR A 38 -10.06 1.86 -16.53
CA TYR A 38 -10.96 3.00 -16.59
C TYR A 38 -10.36 4.24 -15.91
N SER A 39 -9.16 4.12 -15.33
CA SER A 39 -8.50 5.18 -14.55
C SER A 39 -9.38 5.69 -13.41
N LEU A 40 -10.07 4.78 -12.73
CA LEU A 40 -11.00 5.08 -11.65
C LEU A 40 -10.39 4.77 -10.28
N LYS A 41 -10.90 5.45 -9.25
CA LYS A 41 -10.52 5.25 -7.86
C LYS A 41 -11.73 4.83 -7.06
N TYR A 42 -11.54 3.84 -6.20
CA TYR A 42 -12.59 3.34 -5.33
C TYR A 42 -12.09 3.20 -3.90
N ASP A 43 -12.99 3.30 -2.93
CA ASP A 43 -12.66 2.92 -1.56
C ASP A 43 -12.65 1.40 -1.46
N LEU A 44 -11.58 0.83 -0.91
CA LEU A 44 -11.50 -0.59 -0.62
C LEU A 44 -12.38 -0.91 0.60
N VAL A 45 -13.31 -1.85 0.42
CA VAL A 45 -14.26 -2.27 1.47
C VAL A 45 -13.97 -3.68 1.94
N GLY A 46 -13.48 -4.55 1.07
CA GLY A 46 -13.26 -5.95 1.42
C GLY A 46 -12.49 -6.74 0.36
N PHE A 47 -12.06 -7.92 0.76
CA PHE A 47 -11.42 -8.92 -0.08
C PHE A 47 -11.92 -10.31 0.34
N CYS A 48 -12.43 -11.09 -0.60
CA CYS A 48 -12.87 -12.47 -0.36
C CYS A 48 -12.55 -13.33 -1.58
N ASP A 49 -11.94 -14.49 -1.36
CA ASP A 49 -11.40 -15.37 -2.40
C ASP A 49 -10.47 -14.61 -3.36
N ASP A 50 -10.97 -14.28 -4.56
CA ASP A 50 -10.27 -13.48 -5.57
C ASP A 50 -11.02 -12.18 -5.91
N SER A 51 -12.09 -11.87 -5.18
CA SER A 51 -12.95 -10.71 -5.42
C SER A 51 -12.60 -9.57 -4.46
N ILE A 52 -12.52 -8.36 -5.02
CA ILE A 52 -12.47 -7.13 -4.24
C ILE A 52 -13.86 -6.54 -4.15
N PHE A 53 -14.19 -6.07 -2.96
CA PHE A 53 -15.35 -5.26 -2.68
C PHE A 53 -14.90 -3.81 -2.59
N ALA A 54 -15.50 -2.97 -3.40
CA ALA A 54 -15.16 -1.56 -3.49
C ALA A 54 -16.42 -0.71 -3.44
N LYS A 55 -16.25 0.54 -3.00
CA LYS A 55 -17.31 1.54 -2.94
C LYS A 55 -16.96 2.71 -3.84
N ASP A 56 -17.91 3.09 -4.69
CA ASP A 56 -17.74 4.23 -5.60
C ASP A 56 -18.01 5.58 -4.92
N THR A 57 -17.94 6.66 -5.70
CA THR A 57 -18.19 8.02 -5.21
C THR A 57 -19.65 8.29 -4.83
N LEU A 58 -20.59 7.47 -5.31
CA LEU A 58 -22.01 7.56 -4.95
C LEU A 58 -22.34 6.73 -3.69
N GLY A 59 -21.38 5.94 -3.21
CA GLY A 59 -21.52 5.07 -2.05
C GLY A 59 -22.05 3.66 -2.40
N GLU A 60 -22.16 3.32 -3.68
CA GLU A 60 -22.59 2.00 -4.11
C GLU A 60 -21.44 0.99 -3.92
N ILE A 61 -21.75 -0.14 -3.28
CA ILE A 61 -20.81 -1.24 -3.07
C ILE A 61 -20.98 -2.25 -4.19
N PHE A 62 -19.88 -2.60 -4.84
CA PHE A 62 -19.83 -3.61 -5.87
C PHE A 62 -18.62 -4.52 -5.65
N SER A 63 -18.59 -5.65 -6.37
CA SER A 63 -17.45 -6.55 -6.34
C SER A 63 -16.96 -6.88 -7.75
N PHE A 64 -15.66 -7.14 -7.87
CA PHE A 64 -15.05 -7.53 -9.12
C PHE A 64 -13.81 -8.38 -8.88
N VAL A 65 -13.58 -9.32 -9.80
CA VAL A 65 -12.33 -10.09 -9.87
C VAL A 65 -11.38 -9.36 -10.81
N PRO A 66 -10.15 -9.06 -10.40
CA PRO A 66 -9.19 -8.39 -11.27
C PRO A 66 -8.76 -9.30 -12.42
N GLN A 67 -9.33 -9.09 -13.62
CA GLN A 67 -8.95 -9.89 -14.80
C GLN A 67 -7.57 -9.51 -15.36
N TYR A 68 -7.12 -8.27 -15.12
CA TYR A 68 -5.85 -7.74 -15.64
C TYR A 68 -4.94 -7.16 -14.53
N GLY A 69 -5.27 -7.47 -13.27
CA GLY A 69 -4.72 -6.81 -12.09
C GLY A 69 -5.77 -5.92 -11.45
N ILE A 70 -5.87 -5.98 -10.12
CA ILE A 70 -6.36 -4.83 -9.37
C ILE A 70 -5.12 -4.01 -9.17
N ASP A 71 -5.24 -2.75 -9.55
CA ASP A 71 -4.15 -2.17 -10.30
C ASP A 71 -3.11 -1.50 -9.46
N LYS A 72 -3.33 -1.38 -8.15
CA LYS A 72 -2.41 -1.01 -7.08
C LYS A 72 -3.21 -0.36 -5.95
N LEU A 73 -2.86 -0.65 -4.70
CA LEU A 73 -3.26 0.20 -3.57
C LEU A 73 -2.70 1.61 -3.78
N ILE A 74 -3.41 2.64 -3.36
CA ILE A 74 -2.91 4.02 -3.36
C ILE A 74 -2.40 4.34 -1.95
N LEU A 75 -1.08 4.39 -1.78
CA LEU A 75 -0.41 4.47 -0.48
C LEU A 75 0.56 5.64 -0.42
N TYR A 76 0.83 6.15 0.78
CA TYR A 76 1.93 7.07 1.01
C TYR A 76 3.26 6.29 1.12
N PRO A 77 4.35 6.76 0.49
CA PRO A 77 5.67 6.24 0.80
C PRO A 77 6.04 6.58 2.26
N LEU A 78 6.83 5.74 2.93
CA LEU A 78 7.26 5.99 4.31
C LEU A 78 8.01 7.31 4.49
N SER A 79 8.66 7.82 3.43
CA SER A 79 9.28 9.14 3.43
C SER A 79 8.31 10.28 3.76
N SER A 80 7.01 10.09 3.51
CA SER A 80 5.95 11.06 3.83
C SER A 80 5.61 11.19 5.31
N LEU A 81 6.25 10.41 6.20
CA LEU A 81 6.11 10.61 7.64
C LEU A 81 6.57 12.02 8.09
N LYS A 82 7.47 12.64 7.32
CA LYS A 82 8.08 13.95 7.61
C LYS A 82 7.21 15.15 7.23
N GLU A 83 6.12 14.94 6.50
CA GLU A 83 5.27 16.00 5.95
C GLU A 83 3.83 15.85 6.44
N ASN A 84 3.02 16.88 6.21
CA ASN A 84 1.59 16.78 6.45
C ASN A 84 0.95 15.94 5.33
N ILE A 85 0.04 15.05 5.72
CA ILE A 85 -0.66 14.14 4.80
C ILE A 85 -2.18 14.30 4.95
N LEU A 86 -2.91 13.96 3.89
CA LEU A 86 -4.38 13.88 3.90
C LEU A 86 -4.83 12.42 4.00
N VAL A 87 -5.39 12.03 5.13
CA VAL A 87 -5.95 10.68 5.37
C VAL A 87 -7.45 10.81 5.49
N ASN A 88 -8.20 10.15 4.62
CA ASN A 88 -9.67 10.17 4.63
C ASN A 88 -10.28 11.61 4.66
N GLY A 89 -9.61 12.57 4.02
CA GLY A 89 -10.04 13.97 3.98
C GLY A 89 -9.62 14.82 5.19
N ILE A 90 -8.88 14.26 6.14
CA ILE A 90 -8.37 14.95 7.32
C ILE A 90 -6.86 15.17 7.16
N GLU A 91 -6.42 16.43 7.24
CA GLU A 91 -4.99 16.76 7.25
C GLU A 91 -4.39 16.38 8.60
N MET A 92 -3.23 15.73 8.58
CA MET A 92 -2.53 15.33 9.78
C MET A 92 -1.01 15.35 9.61
N ASN A 93 -0.29 15.61 10.70
CA ASN A 93 1.15 15.42 10.79
C ASN A 93 1.42 14.05 11.45
N PRO A 94 2.01 13.06 10.76
CA PRO A 94 2.18 11.70 11.30
C PRO A 94 3.05 11.66 12.55
N ILE A 95 4.21 12.32 12.53
CA ILE A 95 5.15 12.34 13.67
C ILE A 95 4.51 12.97 14.90
N ALA A 96 3.81 14.10 14.73
CA ALA A 96 3.12 14.75 15.85
C ALA A 96 2.01 13.85 16.41
N ASN A 97 1.23 13.18 15.56
CA ASN A 97 0.18 12.26 16.02
C ASN A 97 0.75 11.05 16.76
N LEU A 98 1.86 10.48 16.28
CA LEU A 98 2.51 9.37 16.97
C LEU A 98 2.97 9.78 18.37
N LYS A 99 3.54 10.97 18.53
CA LYS A 99 3.90 11.52 19.85
C LYS A 99 2.68 11.67 20.77
N LEU A 100 1.55 12.15 20.25
CA LEU A 100 0.30 12.26 21.00
C LEU A 100 -0.25 10.90 21.45
N GLN A 101 -0.03 9.86 20.66
CA GLN A 101 -0.42 8.47 20.97
C GLN A 101 0.58 7.77 21.92
N GLY A 102 1.57 8.50 22.45
CA GLY A 102 2.56 7.96 23.40
C GLY A 102 3.76 7.26 22.77
N TYR A 103 3.91 7.31 21.44
CA TYR A 103 5.10 6.81 20.75
C TYR A 103 6.22 7.85 20.84
N ASN A 104 7.15 7.64 21.78
CA ASN A 104 8.38 8.43 21.87
C ASN A 104 9.36 7.99 20.76
N MET A 105 9.16 8.52 19.56
CA MET A 105 10.18 8.47 18.52
C MET A 105 11.11 9.67 18.69
N ASN A 106 12.28 9.43 19.28
CA ASN A 106 13.37 10.39 19.24
C ASN A 106 13.99 10.34 17.83
N PHE A 107 13.44 11.12 16.90
CA PHE A 107 14.06 11.31 15.57
C PHE A 107 15.37 12.15 15.63
N ASP A 108 15.75 12.59 16.83
CA ASP A 108 16.89 13.47 17.08
C ASP A 108 18.16 12.71 17.56
N ASP A 109 18.04 11.45 18.01
CA ASP A 109 19.16 10.66 18.57
C ASP A 109 19.40 9.37 17.79
N GLU A 110 20.38 9.39 16.88
CA GLU A 110 21.12 8.25 16.29
C GLU A 110 20.33 7.13 15.57
N TYR A 111 19.01 7.04 15.73
CA TYR A 111 18.09 6.24 14.95
C TYR A 111 17.39 7.14 13.94
N THR A 112 17.74 6.93 12.68
CA THR A 112 17.21 7.71 11.57
C THR A 112 15.87 7.15 11.11
N LEU A 113 15.07 7.97 10.40
CA LEU A 113 13.98 7.45 9.58
C LEU A 113 14.48 6.33 8.62
N GLU A 114 15.77 6.31 8.32
CA GLU A 114 16.41 5.28 7.51
C GLU A 114 16.49 3.94 8.24
N ASP A 115 16.83 3.91 9.54
CA ASP A 115 16.76 2.69 10.36
C ASP A 115 15.34 2.13 10.47
N PHE A 116 14.37 3.05 10.47
CA PHE A 116 12.95 2.75 10.40
C PHE A 116 12.54 2.13 9.05
N ILE A 117 12.93 2.73 7.93
CA ILE A 117 12.67 2.23 6.57
C ILE A 117 13.38 0.88 6.35
N ASN A 118 14.58 0.70 6.93
CA ASN A 118 15.41 -0.49 6.76
C ASN A 118 15.01 -1.67 7.67
N GLY A 119 13.89 -1.58 8.41
CA GLY A 119 13.29 -2.72 9.08
C GLY A 119 13.95 -3.13 10.41
N ASN A 120 14.75 -2.27 11.04
CA ASN A 120 15.42 -2.56 12.32
C ASN A 120 14.50 -2.52 13.55
N PHE A 121 13.18 -2.42 13.37
CA PHE A 121 12.20 -2.10 14.42
C PHE A 121 11.34 -3.28 14.89
N LEU A 122 11.94 -4.46 15.08
CA LEU A 122 11.28 -5.59 15.77
C LEU A 122 10.84 -5.25 17.23
N ASN A 123 11.17 -4.07 17.74
CA ASN A 123 10.81 -3.57 19.08
C ASN A 123 9.69 -2.51 19.11
N ASN A 124 9.14 -2.08 17.97
CA ASN A 124 7.95 -1.22 17.99
C ASN A 124 6.70 -2.06 18.27
N SER A 125 5.80 -1.55 19.13
CA SER A 125 4.55 -2.25 19.40
C SER A 125 3.71 -2.36 18.13
N TYR A 126 2.97 -3.46 17.99
CA TYR A 126 2.09 -3.72 16.84
C TYR A 126 1.14 -2.54 16.53
N GLY A 127 0.72 -1.79 17.56
CA GLY A 127 -0.14 -0.61 17.42
C GLY A 127 0.49 0.51 16.58
N PHE A 128 1.81 0.60 16.50
CA PHE A 128 2.48 1.54 15.62
C PHE A 128 2.27 1.19 14.15
N ILE A 129 2.46 -0.09 13.81
CA ILE A 129 2.27 -0.60 12.45
C ILE A 129 0.79 -0.46 12.04
N GLU A 130 -0.12 -0.69 12.98
CA GLU A 130 -1.56 -0.49 12.78
C GLU A 130 -1.88 0.97 12.38
N LEU A 131 -1.27 1.96 13.04
CA LEU A 131 -1.44 3.37 12.65
C LEU A 131 -0.90 3.67 11.25
N LEU A 132 0.20 3.04 10.84
CA LEU A 132 0.70 3.20 9.47
C LEU A 132 -0.28 2.64 8.44
N PHE A 133 -0.87 1.47 8.71
CA PHE A 133 -1.93 0.94 7.86
C PHE A 133 -3.15 1.85 7.83
N GLU A 134 -3.56 2.38 8.98
CA GLU A 134 -4.66 3.34 9.11
C GLU A 134 -4.43 4.60 8.27
N TRP A 135 -3.20 5.09 8.25
CA TRP A 135 -2.80 6.29 7.51
C TRP A 135 -2.35 6.00 6.08
N HIS A 136 -2.56 4.76 5.61
CA HIS A 136 -2.30 4.30 4.25
C HIS A 136 -0.84 4.38 3.83
N PHE A 137 0.10 4.14 4.76
CA PHE A 137 1.53 4.08 4.44
C PHE A 137 1.93 2.73 3.84
N ASP A 138 2.90 2.75 2.93
CA ASP A 138 3.47 1.57 2.32
C ASP A 138 4.48 0.85 3.23
N VAL A 139 3.95 0.10 4.19
CA VAL A 139 4.75 -0.67 5.16
C VAL A 139 5.48 -1.85 4.50
N PHE A 140 4.96 -2.39 3.39
CA PHE A 140 5.50 -3.59 2.74
C PHE A 140 6.42 -3.30 1.54
N GLY A 141 6.68 -2.03 1.23
CA GLY A 141 7.46 -1.62 0.05
C GLY A 141 6.77 -2.02 -1.27
N LEU A 142 5.44 -1.97 -1.31
CA LEU A 142 4.62 -2.28 -2.47
C LEU A 142 4.81 -1.28 -3.60
N ILE A 143 5.09 0.00 -3.31
CA ILE A 143 5.31 1.05 -4.32
C ILE A 143 6.57 0.70 -5.13
N GLU A 144 7.68 0.41 -4.46
CA GLU A 144 8.94 0.03 -5.10
C GLU A 144 8.82 -1.27 -5.90
N LYS A 145 8.02 -2.22 -5.41
CA LYS A 145 7.70 -3.49 -6.11
C LYS A 145 6.73 -3.30 -7.28
N GLY A 146 6.23 -2.08 -7.51
CA GLY A 146 5.22 -1.81 -8.53
C GLY A 146 3.86 -2.44 -8.24
N LEU A 147 3.57 -2.77 -6.98
CA LEU A 147 2.32 -3.36 -6.46
C LEU A 147 1.38 -2.33 -5.78
N ALA A 148 1.90 -1.15 -5.45
CA ALA A 148 1.12 0.03 -5.06
C ALA A 148 1.46 1.26 -5.96
N ILE A 149 0.64 2.31 -5.90
CA ILE A 149 0.92 3.63 -6.48
C ILE A 149 1.13 4.59 -5.32
N SER A 150 2.18 5.41 -5.43
CA SER A 150 2.39 6.51 -4.48
C SER A 150 1.25 7.50 -4.60
N LYS A 151 0.68 7.93 -3.47
CA LYS A 151 -0.40 8.92 -3.43
C LYS A 151 0.01 10.26 -4.05
N HIS A 152 1.32 10.57 -4.08
CA HIS A 152 1.87 11.75 -4.75
C HIS A 152 1.73 11.71 -6.27
N ASP A 153 1.64 10.50 -6.84
CA ASP A 153 1.54 10.30 -8.29
C ASP A 153 0.09 10.32 -8.77
N VAL A 154 -0.87 10.30 -7.83
CA VAL A 154 -2.30 10.22 -8.15
C VAL A 154 -2.98 11.56 -7.91
N LYS A 155 -3.31 12.27 -8.99
CA LYS A 155 -4.11 13.51 -8.97
C LYS A 155 -5.56 13.26 -8.60
#